data_AF-A0A815BY81-F1
#
_entry.id   AF-A0A815BY81-F1
#
_cell.length_a   1.000
_cell.length_b   1.000
_cell.length_c   1.000
_cell.angle_alpha   90.00
_cell.angle_beta   90.00
_cell.angle_gamma   90.00
#
_symmetry.space_group_name_H-M   'P 1'
#
loop_
_entity.id
_entity.type
_entity.pdbx_description
1 polymer ?
#
loop_
_entity_poly.entity_id
_entity_poly.type
_entity_poly.pdbx_seq_one_letter_code
_entity_poly.pdbx_strand_id
1 'polypeptide(L)'
;MGINAVIGYMASLPVAERDTAWKRIQAGFILASELPTTPSPRSDLDAALEKIFGEKTIAAQPMHASCPAKIGGQMGKKLDDWLDPILYPTHSLAFLRALADSRWVVRGEPEKSKLIREMKWGGRMFGAFTSQEVAVLEAWICDLNRHNLPIKRTGSYEAFTGAETKFPVIGVTCEWSDILACPSAPRQYTSSLMPTNSFSPLSFQEKSHAILSLLSVSAVPFEYLPSFPAKCASTYGMMAIRCLRALYGFLPDSDTCAGMNEVTTNGPILGVVEIAGVALKDTSEHVREFVAQLLCISAHPERNEAILVGLQDGFIDYVFPACEQLHTQLSVMELQALRSIRARCRQTLDAYVKQKNGHGNWLAEMIDGKKVVQSIVSNIVN
;
A
#
# COMPACT_ATOMS: atom_id res chain seq x y z
N MET A 1 -17.68 -9.82 39.91
CA MET A 1 -18.56 -10.97 40.25
C MET A 1 -17.80 -12.20 40.75
N GLY A 2 -16.69 -12.62 40.12
CA GLY A 2 -15.99 -13.87 40.48
C GLY A 2 -15.45 -13.97 41.91
N ILE A 3 -14.81 -12.93 42.45
CA ILE A 3 -14.25 -12.93 43.81
C ILE A 3 -15.33 -13.15 44.88
N ASN A 4 -16.48 -12.48 44.76
CA ASN A 4 -17.57 -12.61 45.73
C ASN A 4 -18.22 -14.00 45.69
N ALA A 5 -18.27 -14.64 44.51
CA ALA A 5 -18.76 -16.01 44.37
C ALA A 5 -17.80 -17.02 45.02
N VAL A 6 -16.48 -16.85 44.85
CA VAL A 6 -15.46 -17.68 45.49
C VAL A 6 -15.50 -17.53 47.02
N ILE A 7 -15.59 -16.29 47.51
CA ILE A 7 -15.69 -16.01 48.96
C ILE A 7 -16.97 -16.62 49.53
N GLY A 8 -18.12 -16.44 48.85
CA GLY A 8 -19.40 -17.01 49.27
C GLY A 8 -19.39 -18.55 49.29
N TYR A 9 -18.82 -19.17 48.26
CA TYR A 9 -18.64 -20.63 48.19
C TYR A 9 -17.75 -21.13 49.34
N MET A 10 -16.58 -20.52 49.56
CA MET A 10 -15.66 -20.88 50.63
C MET A 10 -16.27 -20.72 52.03
N ALA A 11 -17.09 -19.68 52.23
CA ALA A 11 -17.79 -19.46 53.50
C ALA A 11 -18.89 -20.51 53.76
N SER A 12 -19.52 -21.04 52.70
CA SER A 12 -20.57 -22.04 52.81
C SER A 12 -20.09 -23.46 53.16
N LEU A 13 -18.78 -23.73 53.05
CA LEU A 13 -18.20 -25.04 53.31
C LEU A 13 -17.79 -25.25 54.78
N PRO A 14 -17.87 -26.48 55.31
CA PRO A 14 -17.27 -26.87 56.59
C PRO A 14 -15.76 -26.60 56.61
N VAL A 15 -15.22 -26.21 57.77
CA VAL A 15 -13.80 -25.82 57.91
C VAL A 15 -12.84 -26.89 57.40
N ALA A 16 -13.13 -28.17 57.66
CA ALA A 16 -12.31 -29.30 57.21
C ALA A 16 -12.22 -29.48 55.69
N GLU A 17 -13.17 -28.91 54.92
CA GLU A 17 -13.24 -29.06 53.46
C GLU A 17 -12.68 -27.86 52.69
N ARG A 18 -12.48 -26.72 53.38
CA ARG A 18 -12.07 -25.46 52.77
C ARG A 18 -10.71 -25.56 52.10
N ASP A 19 -9.74 -26.23 52.71
CA ASP A 19 -8.40 -26.35 52.12
C ASP A 19 -8.41 -27.15 50.81
N THR A 20 -9.20 -28.23 50.76
CA THR A 20 -9.36 -29.04 49.54
C THR A 20 -10.13 -28.27 48.47
N ALA A 21 -11.17 -27.53 48.85
CA ALA A 21 -11.92 -26.67 47.93
C ALA A 21 -11.05 -25.53 47.38
N TRP A 22 -10.22 -24.90 48.22
CA TRP A 22 -9.29 -23.85 47.80
C TRP A 22 -8.26 -24.38 46.80
N LYS A 23 -7.67 -25.55 47.06
CA LYS A 23 -6.76 -26.22 46.11
C LYS A 23 -7.44 -26.51 44.77
N ARG A 24 -8.72 -26.89 44.77
CA ARG A 24 -9.50 -27.10 43.52
C ARG A 24 -9.79 -25.79 42.79
N ILE A 25 -10.09 -24.71 43.50
CA ILE A 25 -10.29 -23.38 42.92
C ILE A 25 -8.98 -22.87 42.31
N GLN A 26 -7.86 -23.03 43.02
CA GLN A 26 -6.53 -22.68 42.52
C GLN A 26 -6.17 -23.50 41.28
N ALA A 27 -6.39 -24.82 41.32
CA ALA A 27 -6.18 -25.70 40.17
C ALA A 27 -7.07 -25.30 38.99
N GLY A 28 -8.36 -25.02 39.23
CA GLY A 28 -9.30 -24.57 38.22
C GLY A 28 -8.93 -23.19 37.64
N PHE A 29 -8.40 -22.29 38.47
CA PHE A 29 -7.89 -20.99 38.03
C PHE A 29 -6.65 -21.15 37.17
N ILE A 30 -5.66 -21.95 37.59
CA ILE A 30 -4.44 -22.22 36.80
C ILE A 30 -4.83 -22.88 35.48
N LEU A 31 -5.71 -23.89 35.53
CA LEU A 31 -6.18 -24.59 34.34
C LEU A 31 -6.95 -23.66 33.41
N ALA A 32 -7.81 -22.78 33.93
CA ALA A 32 -8.47 -21.76 33.12
C ALA A 32 -7.47 -20.75 32.54
N SER A 33 -6.50 -20.28 33.34
CA SER A 33 -5.49 -19.30 32.94
C SER A 33 -4.57 -19.81 31.83
N GLU A 34 -4.36 -21.12 31.77
CA GLU A 34 -3.55 -21.81 30.75
C GLU A 34 -4.38 -22.36 29.58
N LEU A 35 -5.71 -22.28 29.66
CA LEU A 35 -6.58 -22.62 28.54
C LEU A 35 -6.73 -21.43 27.58
N PRO A 36 -6.77 -21.66 26.25
CA PRO A 36 -7.03 -20.62 25.25
C PRO A 36 -8.38 -19.88 25.41
N THR A 37 -9.21 -20.32 26.35
CA THR A 37 -10.55 -19.79 26.64
C THR A 37 -10.54 -18.60 27.58
N THR A 38 -9.44 -18.32 28.29
CA THR A 38 -9.36 -17.10 29.11
C THR A 38 -9.03 -15.92 28.19
N PRO A 39 -9.94 -14.95 28.01
CA PRO A 39 -9.72 -13.84 27.10
C PRO A 39 -8.49 -13.07 27.58
N SER A 40 -7.44 -13.03 26.75
CA SER A 40 -6.28 -12.17 27.02
C SER A 40 -6.76 -10.74 27.27
N PRO A 41 -6.27 -10.08 28.33
CA PRO A 41 -6.64 -8.71 28.62
C PRO A 41 -6.31 -7.84 27.40
N ARG A 42 -7.23 -6.94 27.07
CA ARG A 42 -7.07 -5.97 25.97
C ARG A 42 -5.81 -5.15 26.24
N SER A 43 -4.83 -5.24 25.35
CA SER A 43 -3.60 -4.45 25.42
C SER A 43 -3.82 -3.04 24.84
N ASP A 44 -2.90 -2.12 25.14
CA ASP A 44 -2.90 -0.79 24.50
C ASP A 44 -2.71 -0.89 22.98
N LEU A 45 -1.97 -1.91 22.51
CA LEU A 45 -1.81 -2.20 21.08
C LEU A 45 -3.10 -2.70 20.45
N ASP A 46 -3.88 -3.53 21.15
CA ASP A 46 -5.22 -3.91 20.69
C ASP A 46 -6.10 -2.67 20.56
N ALA A 47 -6.13 -1.81 21.58
CA ALA A 47 -6.94 -0.59 21.55
C ALA A 47 -6.53 0.36 20.40
N ALA A 48 -5.23 0.50 20.14
CA ALA A 48 -4.71 1.29 19.03
C ALA A 48 -5.12 0.70 17.67
N LEU A 49 -5.04 -0.62 17.51
CA LEU A 49 -5.45 -1.30 16.28
C LEU A 49 -6.95 -1.27 16.05
N GLU A 50 -7.76 -1.44 17.09
CA GLU A 50 -9.21 -1.30 16.98
C GLU A 50 -9.58 0.08 16.47
N LYS A 51 -8.89 1.13 16.95
CA LYS A 51 -9.08 2.49 16.43
C LYS A 51 -8.70 2.58 14.95
N ILE A 52 -7.51 2.09 14.57
CA ILE A 52 -7.02 2.14 13.18
C ILE A 52 -8.00 1.43 12.24
N PHE A 53 -8.33 0.17 12.51
CA PHE A 53 -9.26 -0.59 11.66
C PHE A 53 -10.66 0.03 11.67
N GLY A 54 -11.12 0.56 12.81
CA GLY A 54 -12.36 1.31 12.92
C GLY A 54 -12.43 2.49 11.95
N GLU A 55 -11.37 3.30 11.87
CA GLU A 55 -11.27 4.41 10.92
C GLU A 55 -11.24 3.92 9.45
N LYS A 56 -10.61 2.77 9.19
CA LYS A 56 -10.57 2.17 7.84
C LYS A 56 -11.89 1.52 7.42
N THR A 57 -12.75 1.09 8.35
CA THR A 57 -14.05 0.47 7.99
C THR A 57 -14.90 1.41 7.13
N ILE A 58 -14.89 2.71 7.44
CA ILE A 58 -15.64 3.73 6.71
C ILE A 58 -15.06 3.93 5.31
N ALA A 59 -13.73 4.04 5.21
CA ALA A 59 -13.06 4.29 3.94
C ALA A 59 -13.13 3.11 2.96
N ALA A 60 -13.23 1.88 3.48
CA ALA A 60 -13.10 0.66 2.70
C ALA A 60 -14.43 -0.07 2.41
N GLN A 61 -15.57 0.45 2.88
CA GLN A 61 -16.89 -0.19 2.80
C GLN A 61 -17.28 -0.68 1.38
N PRO A 62 -17.13 0.09 0.28
CA PRO A 62 -17.45 -0.42 -1.06
C PRO A 62 -16.36 -1.36 -1.63
N MET A 63 -15.16 -1.37 -1.06
CA MET A 63 -14.01 -2.14 -1.58
C MET A 63 -13.98 -3.58 -1.06
N HIS A 64 -14.57 -3.85 0.10
CA HIS A 64 -14.52 -5.17 0.75
C HIS A 64 -15.72 -6.08 0.44
N ALA A 65 -16.82 -5.54 -0.06
CA ALA A 65 -18.02 -6.29 -0.44
C ALA A 65 -17.72 -7.46 -1.41
N SER A 66 -16.77 -7.27 -2.33
CA SER A 66 -16.36 -8.27 -3.33
C SER A 66 -15.19 -9.15 -2.87
N CYS A 67 -14.67 -8.98 -1.64
CA CYS A 67 -13.53 -9.74 -1.15
C CYS A 67 -13.96 -11.14 -0.67
N PRO A 68 -13.46 -12.24 -1.28
CA PRO A 68 -13.83 -13.59 -0.85
C PRO A 68 -13.09 -14.03 0.41
N ALA A 69 -12.18 -13.20 0.96
CA ALA A 69 -11.38 -13.56 2.11
C ALA A 69 -12.24 -13.72 3.37
N LYS A 70 -12.01 -14.83 4.09
CA LYS A 70 -12.57 -15.08 5.41
C LYS A 70 -11.47 -15.02 6.47
N ILE A 71 -11.81 -14.48 7.63
CA ILE A 71 -10.92 -14.43 8.81
C ILE A 71 -11.58 -15.22 9.94
N GLY A 72 -10.80 -16.09 10.60
CA GLY A 72 -11.30 -17.03 11.62
C GLY A 72 -11.50 -18.48 11.15
N GLY A 73 -10.80 -18.94 10.10
CA GLY A 73 -10.84 -20.33 9.63
C GLY A 73 -12.07 -20.68 8.78
N GLN A 74 -12.44 -21.97 8.71
CA GLN A 74 -13.55 -22.46 7.88
C GLN A 74 -14.92 -21.86 8.24
N MET A 75 -15.14 -21.59 9.53
CA MET A 75 -16.34 -20.93 10.07
C MET A 75 -16.15 -19.42 10.26
N GLY A 76 -15.06 -18.85 9.71
CA GLY A 76 -14.75 -17.43 9.82
C GLY A 76 -15.74 -16.56 9.06
N LYS A 77 -15.93 -15.32 9.52
CA LYS A 77 -16.74 -14.31 8.83
C LYS A 77 -16.00 -13.74 7.62
N LYS A 78 -16.73 -13.19 6.65
CA LYS A 78 -16.10 -12.46 5.54
C LYS A 78 -15.42 -11.20 6.06
N LEU A 79 -14.43 -10.71 5.33
CA LEU A 79 -13.76 -9.45 5.68
C LEU A 79 -14.77 -8.28 5.78
N ASP A 80 -15.76 -8.24 4.89
CA ASP A 80 -16.82 -7.23 4.89
C ASP A 80 -17.67 -7.27 6.17
N ASP A 81 -18.11 -8.46 6.59
CA ASP A 81 -18.86 -8.65 7.85
C ASP A 81 -18.03 -8.26 9.08
N TRP A 82 -16.71 -8.51 9.03
CA TRP A 82 -15.80 -8.13 10.10
C TRP A 82 -15.59 -6.62 10.17
N LEU A 83 -15.60 -5.92 9.03
CA LEU A 83 -15.31 -4.49 8.91
C LEU A 83 -16.58 -3.66 8.65
N ASP A 84 -17.77 -4.16 9.02
CA ASP A 84 -19.01 -3.38 9.03
C ASP A 84 -18.88 -2.19 10.00
N PRO A 85 -18.97 -0.93 9.55
CA PRO A 85 -18.77 0.24 10.41
C PRO A 85 -19.74 0.34 11.60
N ILE A 86 -20.95 -0.21 11.46
CA ILE A 86 -21.98 -0.19 12.50
C ILE A 86 -21.69 -1.26 13.55
N LEU A 87 -21.28 -2.45 13.13
CA LEU A 87 -21.05 -3.59 14.03
C LEU A 87 -19.62 -3.64 14.58
N TYR A 88 -18.65 -3.05 13.89
CA TYR A 88 -17.23 -3.13 14.24
C TYR A 88 -16.94 -2.82 15.71
N PRO A 89 -17.47 -1.74 16.33
CA PRO A 89 -17.20 -1.42 17.73
C PRO A 89 -17.60 -2.53 18.72
N THR A 90 -18.53 -3.41 18.33
CA THR A 90 -19.04 -4.49 19.19
C THR A 90 -18.19 -5.76 19.11
N HIS A 91 -17.45 -5.96 18.01
CA HIS A 91 -16.66 -7.18 17.77
C HIS A 91 -15.20 -6.94 17.39
N SER A 92 -14.71 -5.71 17.50
CA SER A 92 -13.36 -5.28 17.09
C SER A 92 -12.25 -6.14 17.73
N LEU A 93 -12.35 -6.43 19.02
CA LEU A 93 -11.38 -7.30 19.70
C LEU A 93 -11.46 -8.76 19.23
N ALA A 94 -12.67 -9.26 18.97
CA ALA A 94 -12.87 -10.59 18.42
C ALA A 94 -12.29 -10.71 16.99
N PHE A 95 -12.42 -9.64 16.19
CA PHE A 95 -11.80 -9.52 14.89
C PHE A 95 -10.26 -9.59 14.99
N LEU A 96 -9.64 -8.79 15.87
CA LEU A 96 -8.18 -8.80 16.02
C LEU A 96 -7.65 -10.16 16.44
N ARG A 97 -8.33 -10.86 17.35
CA ARG A 97 -7.99 -12.23 17.75
C ARG A 97 -8.09 -13.20 16.56
N ALA A 98 -9.19 -13.15 15.83
CA ALA A 98 -9.37 -13.98 14.63
C ALA A 98 -8.33 -13.67 13.54
N LEU A 99 -7.88 -12.41 13.44
CA LEU A 99 -6.82 -11.98 12.51
C LEU A 99 -5.45 -12.49 12.95
N ALA A 100 -5.13 -12.41 14.25
CA ALA A 100 -3.90 -12.93 14.85
C ALA A 100 -3.72 -14.44 14.63
N ASP A 101 -4.83 -15.18 14.64
CA ASP A 101 -4.86 -16.63 14.40
C ASP A 101 -5.03 -17.01 12.92
N SER A 102 -5.15 -16.02 12.04
CA SER A 102 -5.33 -16.28 10.61
C SER A 102 -3.99 -16.53 9.91
N ARG A 103 -4.06 -17.12 8.71
CA ARG A 103 -2.90 -17.29 7.81
C ARG A 103 -2.23 -15.98 7.37
N TRP A 104 -2.81 -14.83 7.70
CA TRP A 104 -2.26 -13.52 7.32
C TRP A 104 -1.18 -13.03 8.29
N VAL A 105 -1.19 -13.54 9.52
CA VAL A 105 -0.28 -13.13 10.60
C VAL A 105 0.60 -14.31 10.99
N VAL A 106 1.90 -14.08 11.03
CA VAL A 106 2.88 -14.97 11.65
C VAL A 106 3.26 -14.33 12.97
N ARG A 107 2.75 -14.89 14.08
CA ARG A 107 2.94 -14.34 15.43
C ARG A 107 4.42 -14.13 15.73
N GLY A 108 4.78 -12.95 16.24
CA GLY A 108 6.16 -12.57 16.54
C GLY A 108 7.02 -12.18 15.34
N GLU A 109 6.53 -12.38 14.11
CA GLU A 109 7.32 -12.21 12.89
C GLU A 109 6.60 -11.30 11.88
N PRO A 110 6.61 -9.97 12.09
CA PRO A 110 5.93 -9.02 11.22
C PRO A 110 6.38 -9.13 9.76
N GLU A 111 7.68 -9.29 9.51
CA GLU A 111 8.22 -9.37 8.13
C GLU A 111 7.79 -10.63 7.37
N LYS A 112 7.52 -11.73 8.08
CA LYS A 112 6.99 -12.96 7.46
C LYS A 112 5.46 -12.92 7.31
N SER A 113 4.79 -12.03 8.03
CA SER A 113 3.33 -11.90 7.98
C SER A 113 2.88 -11.39 6.61
N LYS A 114 1.94 -12.11 6.00
CA LYS A 114 1.36 -11.71 4.70
C LYS A 114 0.67 -10.35 4.80
N LEU A 115 0.03 -10.06 5.93
CA LEU A 115 -0.66 -8.79 6.17
C LEU A 115 0.27 -7.58 5.99
N ILE A 116 1.44 -7.60 6.66
CA ILE A 116 2.42 -6.51 6.59
C ILE A 116 2.97 -6.35 5.17
N ARG A 117 3.32 -7.47 4.51
CA ARG A 117 3.80 -7.43 3.11
C ARG A 117 2.80 -6.85 2.14
N GLU A 118 1.50 -7.12 2.34
CA GLU A 118 0.44 -6.58 1.48
C GLU A 118 0.19 -5.09 1.74
N MET A 119 0.55 -4.56 2.91
CA MET A 119 0.48 -3.13 3.23
C MET A 119 1.71 -2.37 2.72
N LYS A 120 2.89 -2.99 2.71
CA LYS A 120 4.15 -2.40 2.21
C LYS A 120 4.18 -2.26 0.68
N TRP A 121 5.22 -1.61 0.16
CA TRP A 121 5.44 -1.42 -1.28
C TRP A 121 5.32 -2.72 -2.08
N GLY A 122 4.51 -2.71 -3.15
CA GLY A 122 4.24 -3.87 -4.01
C GLY A 122 3.09 -4.77 -3.51
N GLY A 123 2.56 -4.50 -2.32
CA GLY A 123 1.39 -5.18 -1.78
C GLY A 123 0.07 -4.61 -2.30
N ARG A 124 -1.01 -5.40 -2.26
CA ARG A 124 -2.34 -4.98 -2.77
C ARG A 124 -3.05 -3.97 -1.87
N MET A 125 -2.60 -3.82 -0.63
CA MET A 125 -3.11 -2.85 0.35
C MET A 125 -2.16 -1.67 0.51
N PHE A 126 -1.19 -1.51 -0.40
CA PHE A 126 -0.29 -0.37 -0.41
C PHE A 126 -1.04 0.96 -0.46
N GLY A 127 -0.66 1.89 0.40
CA GLY A 127 -1.28 3.21 0.54
C GLY A 127 -2.60 3.24 1.33
N ALA A 128 -3.18 2.08 1.67
CA ALA A 128 -4.39 2.05 2.51
C ALA A 128 -4.07 2.40 3.99
N PHE A 129 -2.83 2.14 4.42
CA PHE A 129 -2.34 2.40 5.77
C PHE A 129 -1.16 3.36 5.75
N THR A 130 -1.08 4.23 6.76
CA THR A 130 0.06 5.11 6.96
C THR A 130 1.26 4.35 7.54
N SER A 131 2.47 4.89 7.41
CA SER A 131 3.67 4.30 8.03
C SER A 131 3.52 4.12 9.55
N GLN A 132 2.88 5.06 10.24
CA GLN A 132 2.64 4.97 11.69
C GLN A 132 1.64 3.86 12.01
N GLU A 133 0.58 3.73 11.23
CA GLU A 133 -0.40 2.64 11.40
C GLU A 133 0.26 1.28 11.19
N VAL A 134 1.08 1.14 10.14
CA VAL A 134 1.82 -0.11 9.91
C VAL A 134 2.80 -0.41 11.02
N ALA A 135 3.51 0.59 11.56
CA ALA A 135 4.40 0.38 12.71
C ALA A 135 3.65 -0.12 13.96
N VAL A 136 2.41 0.34 14.19
CA VAL A 136 1.55 -0.18 15.28
C VAL A 136 1.17 -1.64 15.01
N LEU A 137 0.83 -2.00 13.77
CA LEU A 137 0.57 -3.40 13.40
C LEU A 137 1.81 -4.29 13.59
N GLU A 138 2.99 -3.83 13.18
CA GLU A 138 4.24 -4.59 13.35
C GLU A 138 4.56 -4.80 14.84
N ALA A 139 4.43 -3.76 15.66
CA ALA A 139 4.60 -3.85 17.10
C ALA A 139 3.59 -4.83 17.74
N TRP A 140 2.33 -4.79 17.32
CA TRP A 140 1.31 -5.74 17.76
C TRP A 140 1.65 -7.18 17.36
N ILE A 141 2.05 -7.44 16.10
CA ILE A 141 2.45 -8.79 15.66
C ILE A 141 3.64 -9.30 16.47
N CYS A 142 4.64 -8.46 16.74
CA CYS A 142 5.78 -8.79 17.61
C CYS A 142 5.30 -9.20 19.01
N ASP A 143 4.34 -8.47 19.58
CA ASP A 143 3.82 -8.71 20.93
C ASP A 143 3.03 -10.02 21.04
N LEU A 144 2.41 -10.49 19.95
CA LEU A 144 1.69 -11.78 19.91
C LEU A 144 2.55 -12.99 20.32
N ASN A 145 3.88 -12.89 20.27
CA ASN A 145 4.79 -13.95 20.70
C ASN A 145 4.98 -14.00 22.22
N ARG A 146 4.77 -12.90 22.93
CA ARG A 146 4.92 -12.83 24.40
C ARG A 146 3.89 -13.66 25.15
N HIS A 147 2.78 -13.99 24.49
CA HIS A 147 1.72 -14.84 25.02
C HIS A 147 1.88 -16.32 24.65
N ASN A 148 2.88 -16.67 23.83
CA ASN A 148 3.26 -18.04 23.52
C ASN A 148 4.51 -18.44 24.33
N LEU A 149 4.45 -18.36 25.66
CA LEU A 149 5.40 -19.12 26.46
C LEU A 149 5.24 -20.60 26.04
N PRO A 150 6.32 -21.31 25.69
CA PRO A 150 6.21 -22.71 25.35
C PRO A 150 5.55 -23.40 26.54
N ILE A 151 4.39 -24.01 26.29
CA ILE A 151 3.75 -24.91 27.25
C ILE A 151 4.74 -26.05 27.47
N LYS A 152 5.67 -25.88 28.42
CA LYS A 152 6.32 -27.00 29.06
C LYS A 152 5.18 -27.69 29.79
N ARG A 153 4.65 -28.75 29.18
CA ARG A 153 3.73 -29.69 29.85
C ARG A 153 4.49 -30.38 30.98
N THR A 154 4.79 -29.66 32.06
CA THR A 154 5.29 -30.24 33.30
C THR A 154 4.09 -30.81 34.05
N GLY A 155 3.86 -32.11 33.85
CA GLY A 155 2.89 -32.92 34.57
C GLY A 155 1.47 -32.77 34.03
N SER A 156 0.98 -33.80 33.34
CA SER A 156 -0.43 -33.82 32.91
C SER A 156 -1.35 -33.78 34.14
N TYR A 157 -2.49 -33.09 33.99
CA TYR A 157 -3.62 -33.08 34.91
C TYR A 157 -4.03 -34.50 35.39
N GLU A 158 -3.72 -35.52 34.59
CA GLU A 158 -3.93 -36.95 34.85
C GLU A 158 -3.06 -37.47 36.01
N ALA A 159 -1.85 -36.93 36.22
CA ALA A 159 -1.01 -37.23 37.38
C ALA A 159 -1.53 -36.57 38.67
N PHE A 160 -2.30 -35.49 38.56
CA PHE A 160 -2.92 -34.77 39.68
C PHE A 160 -4.34 -35.28 40.01
N THR A 161 -5.05 -35.89 39.06
CA THR A 161 -6.47 -36.30 39.18
C THR A 161 -6.78 -37.79 38.87
N GLY A 162 -5.86 -38.54 38.27
CA GLY A 162 -5.91 -40.00 38.20
C GLY A 162 -6.78 -40.66 37.11
N ALA A 163 -7.15 -39.99 36.02
CA ALA A 163 -8.00 -40.61 34.98
C ALA A 163 -7.54 -40.31 33.54
N GLU A 164 -7.37 -41.36 32.71
CA GLU A 164 -7.01 -41.27 31.29
C GLU A 164 -8.26 -41.19 30.39
N THR A 165 -8.28 -40.30 29.39
CA THR A 165 -9.25 -40.35 28.28
C THR A 165 -8.58 -40.09 26.93
N LYS A 166 -8.96 -40.88 25.91
CA LYS A 166 -8.45 -40.82 24.53
C LYS A 166 -9.51 -40.24 23.59
N PHE A 167 -9.11 -39.35 22.69
CA PHE A 167 -9.95 -38.88 21.58
C PHE A 167 -9.23 -38.98 20.22
N PRO A 168 -9.97 -39.18 19.11
CA PRO A 168 -9.41 -39.40 17.79
C PRO A 168 -9.19 -38.11 16.99
N VAL A 169 -8.23 -38.18 16.07
CA VAL A 169 -7.81 -37.11 15.15
C VAL A 169 -8.58 -37.23 13.83
N ILE A 170 -9.13 -36.13 13.32
CA ILE A 170 -9.63 -36.04 11.94
C ILE A 170 -9.09 -34.73 11.33
N GLY A 171 -8.37 -34.85 10.21
CA GLY A 171 -7.91 -33.74 9.38
C GLY A 171 -8.51 -33.86 7.99
N VAL A 172 -8.83 -32.73 7.35
CA VAL A 172 -9.08 -32.65 5.90
C VAL A 172 -8.66 -31.27 5.36
N THR A 173 -8.02 -31.32 4.20
CA THR A 173 -7.39 -30.27 3.38
C THR A 173 -8.36 -29.52 2.48
N CYS A 174 -7.97 -28.31 2.05
CA CYS A 174 -8.69 -27.41 1.12
C CYS A 174 -8.27 -27.61 -0.35
N GLU A 175 -9.11 -27.18 -1.29
CA GLU A 175 -8.68 -26.64 -2.60
C GLU A 175 -9.52 -25.40 -2.99
N TRP A 176 -8.86 -24.40 -3.57
CA TRP A 176 -9.44 -23.12 -4.02
C TRP A 176 -8.83 -22.77 -5.38
N SER A 177 -9.62 -22.90 -6.45
CA SER A 177 -9.35 -22.31 -7.75
C SER A 177 -10.65 -21.76 -8.30
N ASP A 178 -10.52 -20.65 -9.02
CA ASP A 178 -11.58 -19.92 -9.73
C ASP A 178 -12.24 -18.81 -8.89
N ILE A 179 -11.96 -17.56 -9.27
CA ILE A 179 -12.84 -16.37 -9.26
C ILE A 179 -11.90 -15.17 -9.41
N LEU A 180 -11.63 -14.72 -10.64
CA LEU A 180 -11.31 -13.32 -10.98
C LEU A 180 -11.43 -13.16 -12.51
N ALA A 181 -12.60 -12.74 -12.99
CA ALA A 181 -12.78 -12.21 -14.34
C ALA A 181 -13.40 -10.82 -14.25
N CYS A 182 -12.71 -9.81 -14.80
CA CYS A 182 -13.21 -8.43 -14.89
C CYS A 182 -13.79 -8.14 -16.28
N PRO A 183 -14.73 -7.18 -16.41
CA PRO A 183 -15.38 -6.86 -17.66
C PRO A 183 -14.47 -6.05 -18.60
N SER A 184 -14.68 -6.25 -19.91
CA SER A 184 -13.90 -5.65 -20.99
C SER A 184 -14.36 -4.22 -21.31
N ALA A 185 -13.41 -3.27 -21.33
CA ALA A 185 -13.63 -1.91 -21.82
C ALA A 185 -13.62 -1.84 -23.37
N PRO A 186 -14.26 -0.82 -23.99
CA PRO A 186 -14.40 -0.71 -25.44
C PRO A 186 -13.07 -0.72 -26.19
N ARG A 187 -13.10 -1.30 -27.39
CA ARG A 187 -11.98 -1.39 -28.32
C ARG A 187 -12.01 -0.21 -29.31
N GLN A 188 -10.81 0.19 -29.72
CA GLN A 188 -10.45 1.03 -30.88
C GLN A 188 -10.32 2.54 -30.67
N TYR A 189 -9.13 2.95 -30.21
CA TYR A 189 -8.44 4.14 -30.72
C TYR A 189 -6.95 3.78 -30.89
N THR A 190 -6.51 3.62 -32.13
CA THR A 190 -5.07 3.55 -32.48
C THR A 190 -4.57 4.98 -32.68
N SER A 191 -4.44 5.72 -31.59
CA SER A 191 -3.88 7.08 -31.66
C SER A 191 -2.36 6.97 -31.78
N SER A 192 -1.87 7.00 -33.02
CA SER A 192 -0.44 7.18 -33.29
C SER A 192 -0.03 8.58 -32.80
N LEU A 193 0.93 8.67 -31.88
CA LEU A 193 1.58 9.94 -31.54
C LEU A 193 2.26 10.48 -32.79
N MET A 194 1.77 11.60 -33.29
CA MET A 194 2.40 12.27 -34.43
C MET A 194 3.31 13.39 -33.89
N PRO A 195 4.57 13.47 -34.36
CA PRO A 195 5.40 14.63 -34.10
C PRO A 195 4.69 15.88 -34.61
N THR A 196 4.55 16.90 -33.77
CA THR A 196 4.01 18.20 -34.20
C THR A 196 4.93 18.81 -35.25
N ASN A 197 4.34 19.31 -36.35
CA ASN A 197 5.07 19.94 -37.44
C ASN A 197 5.81 21.20 -36.99
N SER A 198 6.83 21.58 -37.77
CA SER A 198 7.84 22.63 -37.53
C SER A 198 7.31 23.87 -36.80
N PHE A 199 7.98 24.23 -35.69
CA PHE A 199 7.73 25.46 -34.97
C PHE A 199 8.31 26.66 -35.75
N SER A 200 7.61 27.80 -35.71
CA SER A 200 8.21 29.09 -36.05
C SER A 200 9.35 29.40 -35.05
N PRO A 201 10.40 30.14 -35.45
CA PRO A 201 11.49 30.49 -34.55
C PRO A 201 10.97 31.20 -33.29
N LEU A 202 11.19 30.60 -32.12
CA LEU A 202 10.76 31.14 -30.83
C LEU A 202 11.82 32.08 -30.26
N SER A 203 11.39 33.16 -29.60
CA SER A 203 12.25 33.99 -28.76
C SER A 203 12.72 33.21 -27.52
N PHE A 204 13.80 33.66 -26.87
CA PHE A 204 14.33 33.01 -25.67
C PHE A 204 13.27 32.84 -24.56
N GLN A 205 12.43 33.85 -24.34
CA GLN A 205 11.37 33.80 -23.33
C GLN A 205 10.29 32.79 -23.68
N GLU A 206 9.90 32.70 -24.96
CA GLU A 206 8.94 31.71 -25.44
C GLU A 206 9.50 30.29 -25.35
N LYS A 207 10.79 30.09 -25.64
CA LYS A 207 11.49 28.82 -25.46
C LYS A 207 11.46 28.38 -23.99
N SER A 208 11.81 29.29 -23.07
CA SER A 208 11.77 29.03 -21.62
C SER A 208 10.36 28.65 -21.17
N HIS A 209 9.34 29.42 -21.58
CA HIS A 209 7.96 29.15 -21.20
C HIS A 209 7.45 27.81 -21.73
N ALA A 210 7.75 27.47 -23.00
CA ALA A 210 7.36 26.20 -23.61
C ALA A 210 8.00 25.00 -22.88
N ILE A 211 9.27 25.11 -22.49
CA ILE A 211 9.96 24.06 -21.74
C ILE A 211 9.40 23.90 -20.31
N LEU A 212 9.09 24.99 -19.61
CA LEU A 212 8.40 24.91 -18.30
C LEU A 212 6.99 24.33 -18.42
N SER A 213 6.30 24.61 -19.52
CA SER A 213 4.99 24.01 -19.83
C SER A 213 5.10 22.49 -20.04
N LEU A 214 6.17 22.02 -20.69
CA LEU A 214 6.44 20.59 -20.81
C LEU A 214 6.81 19.97 -19.47
N LEU A 215 7.54 20.71 -18.62
CA LEU A 215 7.88 20.25 -17.28
C LEU A 215 6.62 20.03 -16.43
N SER A 216 5.65 20.95 -16.46
CA SER A 216 4.43 20.84 -15.65
C SER A 216 3.56 19.64 -16.01
N VAL A 217 3.65 19.14 -17.24
CA VAL A 217 2.90 17.95 -17.72
C VAL A 217 3.71 16.66 -17.69
N SER A 218 4.91 16.68 -17.12
CA SER A 218 5.78 15.51 -17.06
C SER A 218 5.24 14.36 -16.19
N ALA A 219 4.20 14.60 -15.38
CA ALA A 219 3.48 13.58 -14.59
C ALA A 219 2.35 12.88 -15.36
N VAL A 220 1.84 13.51 -16.42
CA VAL A 220 0.69 13.00 -17.20
C VAL A 220 0.88 11.56 -17.69
N PRO A 221 2.07 11.09 -18.14
CA PRO A 221 2.23 9.72 -18.64
C PRO A 221 1.71 8.63 -17.68
N PHE A 222 1.74 8.89 -16.37
CA PHE A 222 1.34 7.92 -15.35
C PHE A 222 0.12 8.35 -14.53
N GLU A 223 -0.41 9.55 -14.74
CA GLU A 223 -1.42 10.19 -13.88
C GLU A 223 -2.75 9.41 -13.79
N TYR A 224 -3.08 8.62 -14.82
CA TYR A 224 -4.30 7.78 -14.83
C TYR A 224 -4.13 6.42 -14.13
N LEU A 225 -2.90 6.00 -13.81
CA LEU A 225 -2.65 4.69 -13.22
C LEU A 225 -3.21 4.54 -11.79
N PRO A 226 -3.15 5.56 -10.90
CA PRO A 226 -3.80 5.54 -9.59
C PRO A 226 -5.31 5.26 -9.64
N SER A 227 -5.98 5.57 -10.74
CA SER A 227 -7.40 5.27 -10.96
C SER A 227 -7.70 3.76 -11.03
N PHE A 228 -6.66 2.91 -11.10
CA PHE A 228 -6.76 1.46 -11.09
C PHE A 228 -5.98 0.87 -9.91
N PRO A 229 -6.51 0.92 -8.66
CA PRO A 229 -5.78 0.51 -7.46
C PRO A 229 -5.22 -0.92 -7.53
N ALA A 230 -5.98 -1.86 -8.12
CA ALA A 230 -5.53 -3.23 -8.29
C ALA A 230 -4.26 -3.38 -9.16
N LYS A 231 -3.99 -2.39 -10.02
CA LYS A 231 -2.83 -2.37 -10.94
C LYS A 231 -1.66 -1.59 -10.37
N CYS A 232 -1.89 -0.71 -9.39
CA CYS A 232 -0.84 0.03 -8.70
C CYS A 232 0.16 -0.93 -8.02
N ALA A 233 -0.28 -2.09 -7.55
CA ALA A 233 0.59 -3.11 -6.94
C ALA A 233 1.44 -3.92 -7.94
N SER A 234 1.22 -3.77 -9.25
CA SER A 234 2.05 -4.42 -10.26
C SER A 234 3.44 -3.76 -10.34
N THR A 235 4.44 -4.45 -10.90
CA THR A 235 5.77 -3.86 -11.09
C THR A 235 5.72 -2.53 -11.87
N TYR A 236 4.90 -2.48 -12.92
CA TYR A 236 4.66 -1.26 -13.70
C TYR A 236 3.97 -0.18 -12.85
N GLY A 237 2.91 -0.58 -12.14
CA GLY A 237 2.20 0.22 -11.13
C GLY A 237 3.14 0.91 -10.17
N MET A 238 3.96 0.13 -9.48
CA MET A 238 4.88 0.64 -8.47
C MET A 238 5.92 1.58 -9.09
N MET A 239 6.48 1.27 -10.27
CA MET A 239 7.40 2.16 -10.98
C MET A 239 6.74 3.51 -11.26
N ALA A 240 5.56 3.51 -11.84
CA ALA A 240 4.82 4.72 -12.16
C ALA A 240 4.45 5.54 -10.91
N ILE A 241 4.00 4.89 -9.82
CA ILE A 241 3.72 5.57 -8.55
C ILE A 241 4.98 6.23 -7.95
N ARG A 242 6.14 5.56 -8.01
CA ARG A 242 7.41 6.15 -7.55
C ARG A 242 7.82 7.36 -8.38
N CYS A 243 7.64 7.28 -9.69
CA CYS A 243 7.85 8.42 -10.59
C CYS A 243 6.89 9.57 -10.25
N LEU A 244 5.58 9.32 -10.15
CA LEU A 244 4.60 10.34 -9.77
C LEU A 244 4.94 10.99 -8.43
N ARG A 245 5.34 10.19 -7.43
CA ARG A 245 5.75 10.73 -6.14
C ARG A 245 6.94 11.67 -6.26
N ALA A 246 7.96 11.30 -7.03
CA ALA A 246 9.07 12.19 -7.30
C ALA A 246 8.60 13.44 -8.03
N LEU A 247 7.79 13.31 -9.08
CA LEU A 247 7.30 14.43 -9.88
C LEU A 247 6.44 15.42 -9.08
N TYR A 248 5.64 14.95 -8.12
CA TYR A 248 4.87 15.81 -7.22
C TYR A 248 5.67 16.28 -5.98
N GLY A 249 6.98 16.05 -5.92
CA GLY A 249 7.83 16.57 -4.84
C GLY A 249 7.73 15.82 -3.51
N PHE A 250 7.02 14.69 -3.46
CA PHE A 250 6.95 13.86 -2.27
C PHE A 250 8.32 13.31 -1.88
N LEU A 251 8.53 13.05 -0.59
CA LEU A 251 9.82 12.57 -0.07
C LEU A 251 10.24 11.23 -0.71
N PRO A 252 11.56 10.92 -0.71
CA PRO A 252 12.06 9.63 -1.17
C PRO A 252 11.36 8.47 -0.44
N ASP A 253 11.12 7.39 -1.17
CA ASP A 253 10.48 6.21 -0.60
C ASP A 253 11.37 5.64 0.51
N SER A 254 10.81 5.53 1.72
CA SER A 254 11.29 4.56 2.70
C SER A 254 10.64 3.21 2.37
N ASP A 255 11.22 2.10 2.84
CA ASP A 255 10.59 0.76 2.71
C ASP A 255 9.19 0.67 3.36
N THR A 256 8.78 1.73 4.09
CA THR A 256 7.50 1.86 4.75
C THR A 256 6.44 2.55 3.88
N CYS A 257 5.17 2.29 4.20
CA CYS A 257 4.01 2.76 3.44
C CYS A 257 4.01 4.28 3.22
N ALA A 258 4.06 4.71 1.96
CA ALA A 258 3.72 6.08 1.59
C ALA A 258 2.24 6.33 1.89
N GLY A 259 1.96 7.26 2.80
CA GLY A 259 0.61 7.59 3.24
C GLY A 259 0.35 9.09 3.30
N MET A 260 -0.88 9.46 3.65
CA MET A 260 -1.37 10.85 3.76
C MET A 260 -0.55 11.75 4.70
N ASN A 261 0.34 11.18 5.52
CA ASN A 261 1.20 11.92 6.44
C ASN A 261 2.13 12.90 5.71
N GLU A 262 2.48 12.63 4.45
CA GLU A 262 3.30 13.54 3.65
C GLU A 262 2.50 14.74 3.13
N VAL A 263 1.18 14.61 3.00
CA VAL A 263 0.27 15.72 2.62
C VAL A 263 0.10 16.69 3.79
N THR A 264 0.27 16.22 5.02
CA THR A 264 0.08 17.03 6.24
C THR A 264 1.38 17.63 6.78
N THR A 265 2.54 17.31 6.20
CA THR A 265 3.82 17.93 6.58
C THR A 265 3.86 19.41 6.19
N ASN A 266 4.18 20.28 7.16
CA ASN A 266 4.20 21.75 7.02
C ASN A 266 5.33 22.33 6.12
N GLY A 267 6.02 21.50 5.34
CA GLY A 267 7.10 21.94 4.46
C GLY A 267 6.59 22.26 3.05
N PRO A 268 7.23 23.18 2.31
CA PRO A 268 6.91 23.40 0.91
C PRO A 268 7.26 22.14 0.10
N ILE A 269 6.26 21.50 -0.47
CA ILE A 269 6.44 20.40 -1.43
C ILE A 269 6.74 21.04 -2.79
N LEU A 270 7.93 20.82 -3.32
CA LEU A 270 8.35 21.34 -4.63
C LEU A 270 8.30 20.20 -5.66
N GLY A 271 7.17 20.04 -6.32
CA GLY A 271 7.01 19.20 -7.49
C GLY A 271 7.28 19.95 -8.79
N VAL A 272 7.17 19.24 -9.91
CA VAL A 272 7.36 19.79 -11.26
C VAL A 272 6.35 20.86 -11.61
N VAL A 273 5.15 20.83 -11.05
CA VAL A 273 4.12 21.85 -11.25
C VAL A 273 4.48 23.13 -10.51
N GLU A 274 4.89 23.01 -9.24
CA GLU A 274 5.32 24.15 -8.43
C GLU A 274 6.58 24.79 -8.99
N ILE A 275 7.56 23.97 -9.42
CA ILE A 275 8.81 24.45 -10.05
C ILE A 275 8.53 25.09 -11.40
N ALA A 276 7.61 24.55 -12.20
CA ALA A 276 7.28 25.14 -13.50
C ALA A 276 6.65 26.53 -13.34
N GLY A 277 5.78 26.72 -12.34
CA GLY A 277 5.12 28.01 -12.07
C GLY A 277 4.25 28.53 -13.23
N VAL A 278 3.97 27.69 -14.23
CA VAL A 278 3.23 28.05 -15.45
C VAL A 278 1.80 27.51 -15.37
N ALA A 279 0.81 28.37 -15.60
CA ALA A 279 -0.55 27.93 -15.80
C ALA A 279 -0.71 27.30 -17.20
N LEU A 280 -1.34 26.13 -17.28
CA LEU A 280 -1.59 25.44 -18.56
C LEU A 280 -2.34 26.29 -19.60
N LYS A 281 -3.08 27.31 -19.15
CA LYS A 281 -3.82 28.23 -20.03
C LYS A 281 -2.91 29.15 -20.85
N ASP A 282 -1.70 29.41 -20.36
CA ASP A 282 -0.74 30.32 -21.01
C ASP A 282 0.18 29.57 -21.99
N THR A 283 -0.03 28.26 -22.15
CA THR A 283 0.82 27.39 -22.96
C THR A 283 0.49 27.51 -24.46
N SER A 284 1.53 27.36 -25.29
CA SER A 284 1.37 27.43 -26.74
C SER A 284 0.42 26.33 -27.24
N GLU A 285 -0.26 26.59 -28.36
CA GLU A 285 -1.21 25.64 -28.95
C GLU A 285 -0.60 24.26 -29.22
N HIS A 286 0.65 24.22 -29.68
CA HIS A 286 1.39 22.98 -29.92
C HIS A 286 1.61 22.16 -28.64
N VAL A 287 1.95 22.81 -27.52
CA VAL A 287 2.09 22.12 -26.23
C VAL A 287 0.72 21.61 -25.77
N ARG A 288 -0.35 22.39 -25.94
CA ARG A 288 -1.71 21.96 -25.60
C ARG A 288 -2.15 20.75 -26.41
N GLU A 289 -1.85 20.71 -27.71
CA GLU A 289 -2.16 19.56 -28.57
C GLU A 289 -1.40 18.31 -28.11
N PHE A 290 -0.10 18.43 -27.83
CA PHE A 290 0.70 17.32 -27.31
C PHE A 290 0.14 16.81 -25.96
N VAL A 291 -0.24 17.71 -25.06
CA VAL A 291 -0.84 17.35 -23.77
C VAL A 291 -2.16 16.61 -23.96
N ALA A 292 -3.01 17.02 -24.89
CA ALA A 292 -4.25 16.33 -25.21
C ALA A 292 -3.99 14.90 -25.72
N GLN A 293 -3.01 14.71 -26.61
CA GLN A 293 -2.59 13.38 -27.07
C GLN A 293 -2.05 12.53 -25.91
N LEU A 294 -1.22 13.13 -25.06
CA LEU A 294 -0.62 12.47 -23.91
C LEU A 294 -1.68 11.99 -22.91
N LEU A 295 -2.70 12.81 -22.62
CA LEU A 295 -3.84 12.43 -21.78
C LEU A 295 -4.61 11.24 -22.35
N CYS A 296 -4.89 11.24 -23.65
CA CYS A 296 -5.58 10.14 -24.33
C CYS A 296 -4.83 8.80 -24.19
N ILE A 297 -3.50 8.83 -24.31
CA ILE A 297 -2.66 7.63 -24.24
C ILE A 297 -2.54 7.16 -22.79
N SER A 298 -2.39 8.10 -21.85
CA SER A 298 -2.26 7.82 -20.42
C SER A 298 -3.51 7.19 -19.84
N ALA A 299 -4.70 7.49 -20.38
CA ALA A 299 -5.97 6.87 -20.01
C ALA A 299 -6.02 5.33 -20.24
N HIS A 300 -5.08 4.77 -21.00
CA HIS A 300 -4.97 3.33 -21.26
C HIS A 300 -3.57 2.79 -20.93
N PRO A 301 -3.16 2.86 -19.65
CA PRO A 301 -1.76 2.71 -19.29
C PRO A 301 -1.20 1.29 -19.50
N GLU A 302 -2.04 0.27 -19.52
CA GLU A 302 -1.62 -1.11 -19.81
C GLU A 302 -1.38 -1.36 -21.30
N ARG A 303 -2.20 -0.74 -22.17
CA ARG A 303 -2.07 -0.89 -23.62
C ARG A 303 -0.87 -0.09 -24.15
N ASN A 304 -0.55 0.99 -23.44
CA ASN A 304 0.46 1.96 -23.82
C ASN A 304 1.68 1.92 -22.88
N GLU A 305 1.92 0.80 -22.19
CA GLU A 305 2.97 0.68 -21.17
C GLU A 305 4.35 1.13 -21.70
N ALA A 306 4.78 0.55 -22.83
CA ALA A 306 6.08 0.83 -23.43
C ALA A 306 6.23 2.31 -23.82
N ILE A 307 5.24 2.84 -24.55
CA ILE A 307 5.29 4.21 -25.05
C ILE A 307 5.22 5.24 -23.92
N LEU A 308 4.44 4.99 -22.86
CA LEU A 308 4.37 5.86 -21.67
C LEU A 308 5.70 5.87 -20.89
N VAL A 309 6.34 4.71 -20.75
CA VAL A 309 7.70 4.61 -20.19
C VAL A 309 8.70 5.38 -21.05
N GLY A 310 8.59 5.27 -22.38
CA GLY A 310 9.39 6.01 -23.34
C GLY A 310 9.22 7.52 -23.24
N LEU A 311 7.98 8.00 -23.17
CA LEU A 311 7.64 9.41 -22.98
C LEU A 311 8.26 9.93 -21.69
N GLN A 312 8.09 9.20 -20.57
CA GLN A 312 8.72 9.59 -19.30
C GLN A 312 10.25 9.64 -19.40
N ASP A 313 10.86 8.65 -20.06
CA ASP A 313 12.31 8.62 -20.31
C ASP A 313 12.76 9.87 -21.09
N GLY A 314 11.97 10.26 -22.09
CA GLY A 314 12.19 11.47 -22.87
C GLY A 314 12.07 12.75 -22.04
N PHE A 315 11.09 12.85 -21.14
CA PHE A 315 11.01 14.00 -20.22
C PHE A 315 12.29 14.12 -19.37
N ILE A 316 12.74 13.01 -18.78
CA ILE A 316 13.94 12.96 -17.92
C ILE A 316 15.22 13.34 -18.67
N ASP A 317 15.35 12.94 -19.94
CA ASP A 317 16.57 13.16 -20.73
C ASP A 317 16.60 14.46 -21.51
N TYR A 318 15.44 15.03 -21.86
CA TYR A 318 15.39 16.21 -22.73
C TYR A 318 14.75 17.42 -22.05
N VAL A 319 13.59 17.26 -21.40
CA VAL A 319 12.87 18.39 -20.79
C VAL A 319 13.59 18.89 -19.54
N PHE A 320 13.99 17.99 -18.64
CA PHE A 320 14.67 18.37 -17.39
C PHE A 320 16.01 19.09 -17.66
N PRO A 321 16.92 18.59 -18.51
CA PRO A 321 18.13 19.32 -18.89
C PRO A 321 17.85 20.66 -19.56
N ALA A 322 16.85 20.73 -20.45
CA ALA A 322 16.48 21.97 -21.10
C ALA A 322 16.01 23.02 -20.07
N CYS A 323 15.25 22.61 -19.04
CA CYS A 323 14.89 23.49 -17.93
C CYS A 323 16.12 24.00 -17.18
N GLU A 324 17.07 23.13 -16.86
CA GLU A 324 18.31 23.50 -16.17
C GLU A 324 19.19 24.47 -16.98
N GLN A 325 19.17 24.36 -18.32
CA GLN A 325 19.99 25.18 -19.22
C GLN A 325 19.35 26.52 -19.56
N LEU A 326 18.04 26.53 -19.82
CA LEU A 326 17.34 27.72 -20.31
C LEU A 326 16.89 28.65 -19.19
N HIS A 327 16.75 28.15 -17.95
CA HIS A 327 16.10 28.95 -16.91
C HIS A 327 17.09 29.64 -15.99
N THR A 328 17.27 30.94 -16.21
CA THR A 328 18.04 31.86 -15.34
C THR A 328 17.26 32.30 -14.09
N GLN A 329 15.99 31.92 -13.96
CA GLN A 329 15.09 32.41 -12.90
C GLN A 329 14.80 31.38 -11.80
N LEU A 330 15.15 30.08 -11.98
CA LEU A 330 15.02 29.11 -10.89
C LEU A 330 15.98 29.46 -9.76
N SER A 331 15.45 29.46 -8.55
CA SER A 331 16.25 29.50 -7.34
C SER A 331 17.14 28.26 -7.23
N VAL A 332 18.21 28.38 -6.44
CA VAL A 332 19.10 27.24 -6.13
C VAL A 332 18.32 26.07 -5.54
N MET A 333 17.29 26.36 -4.73
CA MET A 333 16.42 25.36 -4.11
C MET A 333 15.59 24.62 -5.16
N GLU A 334 14.97 25.32 -6.11
CA GLU A 334 14.19 24.71 -7.20
C GLU A 334 15.07 23.87 -8.12
N LEU A 335 16.28 24.32 -8.44
CA LEU A 335 17.24 23.54 -9.22
C LEU A 335 17.66 22.26 -8.48
N GLN A 336 17.89 22.34 -7.18
CA GLN A 336 18.22 21.16 -6.36
C GLN A 336 17.03 20.19 -6.29
N ALA A 337 15.80 20.70 -6.13
CA ALA A 337 14.59 19.90 -6.18
C ALA A 337 14.45 19.21 -7.55
N LEU A 338 14.55 19.96 -8.65
CA LEU A 338 14.45 19.44 -10.02
C LEU A 338 15.46 18.31 -10.29
N ARG A 339 16.71 18.48 -9.86
CA ARG A 339 17.75 17.44 -9.98
C ARG A 339 17.44 16.20 -9.16
N SER A 340 16.93 16.38 -7.93
CA SER A 340 16.51 15.27 -7.06
C SER A 340 15.35 14.48 -7.67
N ILE A 341 14.34 15.19 -8.20
CA ILE A 341 13.20 14.58 -8.91
C ILE A 341 13.71 13.77 -10.11
N ARG A 342 14.55 14.38 -10.96
CA ARG A 342 15.14 13.75 -12.14
C ARG A 342 15.87 12.45 -11.77
N ALA A 343 16.74 12.50 -10.76
CA ALA A 343 17.54 11.38 -10.33
C ALA A 343 16.67 10.20 -9.83
N ARG A 344 15.62 10.50 -9.06
CA ARG A 344 14.70 9.48 -8.54
C ARG A 344 13.85 8.83 -9.64
N CYS A 345 13.33 9.63 -10.57
CA CYS A 345 12.61 9.10 -11.72
C CYS A 345 13.53 8.21 -12.57
N ARG A 346 14.76 8.67 -12.86
CA ARG A 346 15.78 7.91 -13.60
C ARG A 346 16.09 6.57 -12.94
N GLN A 347 16.40 6.57 -11.65
CA GLN A 347 16.69 5.35 -10.90
C GLN A 347 15.55 4.33 -10.98
N THR A 348 14.31 4.79 -10.81
CA THR A 348 13.12 3.94 -10.85
C THR A 348 12.88 3.36 -12.24
N LEU A 349 13.00 4.21 -13.27
CA LEU A 349 12.78 3.81 -14.66
C LEU A 349 13.84 2.81 -15.14
N ASP A 350 15.11 3.07 -14.84
CA ASP A 350 16.23 2.19 -15.23
C ASP A 350 16.10 0.79 -14.62
N ALA A 351 15.69 0.71 -13.34
CA ALA A 351 15.43 -0.57 -12.68
C ALA A 351 14.32 -1.37 -13.39
N TYR A 352 13.25 -0.68 -13.81
CA TYR A 352 12.13 -1.29 -14.52
C TYR A 352 12.49 -1.72 -15.95
N VAL A 353 13.17 -0.85 -16.71
CA VAL A 353 13.64 -1.14 -18.08
C VAL A 353 14.59 -2.34 -18.06
N LYS A 354 15.50 -2.41 -17.08
CA LYS A 354 16.41 -3.56 -16.90
C LYS A 354 15.64 -4.87 -16.70
N GLN A 355 14.52 -4.85 -15.99
CA GLN A 355 13.66 -6.03 -15.81
C GLN A 355 12.92 -6.43 -17.09
N LYS A 356 12.59 -5.48 -17.96
CA LYS A 356 11.88 -5.70 -19.22
C LYS A 356 12.77 -6.06 -20.41
N ASN A 357 14.09 -5.83 -20.31
CA ASN A 357 15.07 -6.16 -21.34
C ASN A 357 14.96 -7.64 -21.76
N GLY A 358 14.34 -7.88 -22.92
CA GLY A 358 14.00 -9.21 -23.42
C GLY A 358 12.83 -9.21 -24.42
N HIS A 359 12.00 -8.17 -24.43
CA HIS A 359 10.87 -8.03 -25.36
C HIS A 359 11.16 -7.00 -26.47
N GLY A 360 11.59 -7.45 -27.65
CA GLY A 360 12.03 -6.58 -28.75
C GLY A 360 11.01 -5.50 -29.17
N ASN A 361 9.73 -5.87 -29.31
CA ASN A 361 8.68 -4.91 -29.69
C ASN A 361 8.43 -3.85 -28.60
N TRP A 362 8.46 -4.26 -27.33
CA TRP A 362 8.28 -3.34 -26.20
C TRP A 362 9.38 -2.27 -26.17
N LEU A 363 10.64 -2.67 -26.42
CA LEU A 363 11.76 -1.71 -26.44
C LEU A 363 11.65 -0.73 -27.62
N ALA A 364 11.18 -1.19 -28.79
CA ALA A 364 10.96 -0.32 -29.93
C ALA A 364 9.90 0.76 -29.63
N GLU A 365 8.76 0.36 -29.08
CA GLU A 365 7.69 1.30 -28.69
C GLU A 365 8.14 2.29 -27.61
N MET A 366 8.94 1.84 -26.64
CA MET A 366 9.57 2.72 -25.64
C MET A 366 10.49 3.75 -26.31
N ILE A 367 11.36 3.30 -27.23
CA ILE A 367 12.25 4.21 -27.96
C ILE A 367 11.45 5.23 -28.77
N ASP A 368 10.32 4.82 -29.37
CA ASP A 368 9.45 5.72 -30.12
C ASP A 368 8.83 6.79 -29.22
N GLY A 369 8.32 6.40 -28.04
CA GLY A 369 7.84 7.37 -27.03
C GLY A 369 8.91 8.38 -26.62
N LYS A 370 10.16 7.94 -26.44
CA LYS A 370 11.29 8.82 -26.11
C LYS A 370 11.59 9.82 -27.23
N LYS A 371 11.61 9.35 -28.48
CA LYS A 371 11.87 10.18 -29.66
C LYS A 371 10.83 11.28 -29.86
N VAL A 372 9.57 11.03 -29.47
CA VAL A 372 8.52 12.07 -29.53
C VAL A 372 8.92 13.27 -28.67
N VAL A 373 9.29 13.05 -27.41
CA VAL A 373 9.72 14.15 -26.52
C VAL A 373 11.01 14.80 -27.01
N GLN A 374 11.98 14.00 -27.47
CA GLN A 374 13.23 14.52 -28.05
C GLN A 374 12.96 15.48 -29.20
N SER A 375 12.08 15.11 -30.13
CA SER A 375 11.72 15.92 -31.30
C SER A 375 11.09 17.25 -30.86
N ILE A 376 10.13 17.20 -29.94
CA ILE A 376 9.47 18.40 -29.40
C ILE A 376 10.49 19.35 -28.77
N VAL A 377 11.35 18.84 -27.87
CA VAL A 377 12.37 19.67 -27.22
C VAL A 377 13.36 20.24 -28.23
N SER A 378 13.79 19.43 -29.22
CA SER A 378 14.72 19.88 -30.26
C SER A 378 14.13 21.01 -31.10
N ASN A 379 12.84 20.95 -31.41
CA ASN A 379 12.13 22.00 -32.16
C ASN A 379 11.89 23.27 -31.34
N ILE A 380 11.84 23.18 -30.01
CA ILE A 380 11.73 24.35 -29.14
C ILE A 380 13.11 24.99 -28.96
N VAL A 381 14.15 24.20 -28.77
CA VAL A 381 15.50 24.69 -28.42
C VAL A 381 16.23 25.27 -29.64
N ASN A 382 16.13 24.63 -30.81
CA ASN A 382 16.74 25.12 -32.05
C ASN A 382 15.81 26.15 -32.67
#